data_AF-U2PYQ2-F1
#
_entry.id   AF-U2PYQ2-F1
#
_cell.length_a   1.000
_cell.length_b   1.000
_cell.length_c   1.000
_cell.angle_alpha   90.00
_cell.angle_beta   90.00
_cell.angle_gamma   90.00
#
_symmetry.space_group_name_H-M   'P 1'
#
loop_
_entity.id
_entity.type
_entity.pdbx_description
1 polymer ?
#
loop_
_entity_poly.entity_id
_entity_poly.type
_entity_poly.pdbx_seq_one_letter_code
_entity_poly.pdbx_strand_id
1 'polypeptide(L)'
;MNDKTNIRNLIFGIIMGLIVVFNIFEWTNFIIKYSKQNPKVSKVKNLKNKTNKYNNNTTENNIEYEVKSGYKYKKSNGESSTFTLRNLGYAENLISNLVSYEDLRKEYCEIVNEIVKVDNGIMPGTTKSFEEVTYTQVDDAYREHLQKITQIRQVFDTIYGNDNALETGAGCYYKGTYWNNANSQYKAKQFYDSSIIKYLNNHGYGIKNNASSTPKRKEENSNNEVQTDEGKTIDNSEIENSDEDYTEYY
;
A
#
# COMPACT_ATOMS: atom_id res chain seq x y z
N MET A 1 -23.64 22.85 52.66
CA MET A 1 -23.12 21.70 51.87
C MET A 1 -23.68 21.85 50.47
N ASN A 2 -22.83 21.91 49.44
CA ASN A 2 -23.17 22.54 48.16
C ASN A 2 -23.90 21.56 47.21
N ASP A 3 -25.20 21.33 47.42
CA ASP A 3 -26.03 20.39 46.63
C ASP A 3 -25.96 20.63 45.11
N LYS A 4 -25.76 21.88 44.71
CA LYS A 4 -25.64 22.28 43.29
C LYS A 4 -24.40 21.69 42.61
N THR A 5 -23.30 21.46 43.34
CA THR A 5 -22.07 20.87 42.80
C THR A 5 -22.19 19.35 42.66
N ASN A 6 -22.89 18.69 43.59
CA ASN A 6 -23.12 17.24 43.54
C ASN A 6 -24.07 16.86 42.40
N ILE A 7 -25.12 17.66 42.15
CA ILE A 7 -26.05 17.44 41.03
C ILE A 7 -25.33 17.60 39.69
N ARG A 8 -24.44 18.60 39.54
CA ARG A 8 -23.69 18.80 38.29
C ARG A 8 -22.74 17.62 38.01
N ASN A 9 -22.05 17.12 39.03
CA ASN A 9 -21.14 15.98 38.89
C ASN A 9 -21.90 14.65 38.60
N LEU A 10 -23.10 14.49 39.17
CA LEU A 10 -24.00 13.38 38.86
C LEU A 10 -24.43 13.39 37.39
N ILE A 11 -24.83 14.56 36.87
CA ILE A 11 -25.24 14.72 35.46
C ILE A 11 -24.08 14.43 34.51
N PHE A 12 -22.87 14.93 34.81
CA PHE A 12 -21.67 14.62 34.03
C PHE A 12 -21.33 13.12 34.03
N GLY A 13 -21.48 12.43 35.17
CA GLY A 13 -21.28 10.98 35.27
C GLY A 13 -22.24 10.18 34.38
N ILE A 14 -23.51 10.57 34.33
CA ILE A 14 -24.52 9.92 33.49
C ILE A 14 -24.22 10.12 32.01
N ILE A 15 -23.84 11.34 31.59
CA ILE A 15 -23.50 11.64 30.19
C ILE A 15 -22.29 10.84 29.74
N MET A 16 -21.22 10.79 30.55
CA MET A 16 -20.02 10.01 30.21
C MET A 16 -20.30 8.51 30.17
N GLY A 17 -21.16 7.99 31.08
CA GLY A 17 -21.59 6.60 31.06
C GLY A 17 -22.37 6.24 29.80
N LEU A 18 -23.28 7.11 29.34
CA LEU A 18 -24.07 6.88 28.12
C LEU A 18 -23.18 6.84 26.87
N ILE A 19 -22.17 7.72 26.76
CA ILE A 19 -21.23 7.71 25.62
C ILE A 19 -20.50 6.36 25.52
N VAL A 20 -20.05 5.80 26.64
CA VAL A 20 -19.39 4.48 26.67
C VAL A 20 -20.35 3.38 26.22
N VAL A 21 -21.61 3.40 26.67
CA VAL A 21 -22.62 2.41 26.29
C VAL A 21 -22.96 2.48 24.79
N PHE A 22 -23.11 3.67 24.22
CA PHE A 22 -23.37 3.84 22.78
C PHE A 22 -22.22 3.32 21.91
N ASN A 23 -20.97 3.59 22.28
CA ASN A 23 -19.80 3.07 21.57
C ASN A 23 -19.74 1.53 21.60
N ILE A 24 -20.11 0.88 22.73
CA ILE A 24 -20.15 -0.58 22.84
C ILE A 24 -21.32 -1.16 22.01
N PHE A 25 -22.49 -0.52 22.03
CA PHE A 25 -23.67 -1.00 21.31
C PHE A 25 -23.47 -0.95 19.80
N GLU A 26 -22.86 0.12 19.27
CA GLU A 26 -22.52 0.22 17.84
C GLU A 26 -21.47 -0.83 17.42
N TRP A 27 -20.47 -1.10 18.27
CA TRP A 27 -19.47 -2.13 18.00
C TRP A 27 -20.05 -3.55 17.99
N THR A 28 -20.94 -3.87 18.93
CA THR A 28 -21.60 -5.20 18.95
C THR A 28 -22.49 -5.41 17.72
N ASN A 29 -23.26 -4.41 17.29
CA ASN A 29 -24.08 -4.49 16.07
C ASN A 29 -23.22 -4.59 14.80
N PHE A 30 -22.10 -3.87 14.74
CA PHE A 30 -21.14 -3.97 13.64
C PHE A 30 -20.54 -5.38 13.53
N ILE A 31 -20.09 -5.97 14.64
CA ILE A 31 -19.53 -7.33 14.67
C ILE A 31 -20.58 -8.38 14.26
N ILE A 32 -21.82 -8.26 14.74
CA ILE A 32 -22.91 -9.19 14.37
C ILE A 32 -23.19 -9.11 12.85
N LYS A 33 -23.23 -7.90 12.28
CA LYS A 33 -23.44 -7.70 10.84
C LYS A 33 -22.27 -8.25 10.01
N TYR A 34 -21.03 -8.02 10.44
CA TYR A 34 -19.82 -8.53 9.78
C TYR A 34 -19.73 -10.07 9.84
N SER A 35 -20.06 -10.66 11.00
CA SER A 35 -20.10 -12.12 11.21
C SER A 35 -21.16 -12.80 10.34
N LYS A 36 -22.28 -12.13 10.04
CA LYS A 36 -23.38 -12.70 9.25
C LYS A 36 -23.11 -12.67 7.75
N GLN A 37 -22.30 -11.72 7.27
CA GLN A 37 -21.84 -11.66 5.88
C GLN A 37 -20.65 -12.60 5.59
N ASN A 38 -19.91 -13.02 6.61
CA ASN A 38 -18.76 -13.93 6.51
C ASN A 38 -18.93 -15.17 7.42
N PRO A 39 -19.76 -16.17 7.04
CA PRO A 39 -20.09 -17.31 7.90
C PRO A 39 -18.92 -18.27 8.20
N LYS A 40 -17.72 -18.03 7.65
CA LYS A 40 -16.52 -18.85 7.91
C LYS A 40 -15.75 -18.45 9.18
N VAL A 41 -16.01 -17.28 9.77
CA VAL A 41 -15.22 -16.75 10.91
C VAL A 41 -15.77 -17.20 12.28
N SER A 42 -16.96 -17.79 12.35
CA SER A 42 -17.64 -18.15 13.61
C SER A 42 -17.24 -19.50 14.22
N LYS A 43 -16.27 -20.23 13.64
CA LYS A 43 -15.83 -21.55 14.16
C LYS A 43 -14.68 -21.52 15.16
N VAL A 44 -14.19 -20.36 15.60
CA VAL A 44 -13.01 -20.23 16.51
C VAL A 44 -13.39 -20.03 17.98
N LYS A 45 -14.48 -20.64 18.46
CA LYS A 45 -14.81 -20.68 19.90
C LYS A 45 -15.12 -22.09 20.36
N ASN A 46 -14.13 -22.99 20.29
CA ASN A 46 -14.05 -24.23 21.09
C ASN A 46 -12.63 -24.83 21.03
N LEU A 47 -11.60 -24.07 21.40
CA LEU A 47 -10.32 -24.67 21.82
C LEU A 47 -10.30 -24.72 23.36
N LYS A 48 -10.98 -25.72 23.92
CA LYS A 48 -10.73 -26.16 25.30
C LYS A 48 -9.48 -27.03 25.29
N ASN A 49 -8.51 -26.64 26.10
CA ASN A 49 -7.28 -27.36 26.43
C ASN A 49 -7.52 -28.88 26.51
N LYS A 50 -6.95 -29.64 25.57
CA LYS A 50 -6.81 -31.08 25.68
C LYS A 50 -5.33 -31.43 25.54
N THR A 51 -4.68 -31.57 26.69
CA THR A 51 -3.44 -32.32 26.84
C THR A 51 -3.66 -33.73 26.29
N ASN A 52 -3.03 -34.07 25.16
CA ASN A 52 -3.07 -35.42 24.63
C ASN A 52 -1.67 -36.03 24.63
N LYS A 53 -1.54 -37.00 25.53
CA LYS A 53 -0.64 -38.14 25.51
C LYS A 53 -0.61 -38.75 24.10
N TYR A 54 0.59 -38.96 23.57
CA TYR A 54 0.87 -39.68 22.32
C TYR A 54 0.14 -41.02 22.28
N ASN A 55 -0.50 -41.32 21.15
CA ASN A 55 -0.72 -42.67 20.65
C ASN A 55 -0.75 -42.63 19.12
N ASN A 56 0.08 -43.47 18.50
CA ASN A 56 0.31 -43.57 17.07
C ASN A 56 -0.78 -44.40 16.35
N ASN A 57 -0.88 -44.11 15.04
CA ASN A 57 -1.51 -44.86 13.96
C ASN A 57 -3.00 -44.61 13.69
N THR A 58 -3.24 -43.62 12.85
CA THR A 58 -4.33 -43.64 11.87
C THR A 58 -3.85 -42.87 10.63
N THR A 59 -4.00 -43.46 9.45
CA THR A 59 -3.64 -42.89 8.16
C THR A 59 -4.58 -41.71 7.84
N GLU A 60 -4.31 -40.56 8.45
CA GLU A 60 -4.82 -39.27 8.00
C GLU A 60 -3.73 -38.67 7.10
N ASN A 61 -4.13 -38.15 5.93
CA ASN A 61 -3.26 -37.32 5.12
C ASN A 61 -2.83 -36.13 6.00
N ASN A 62 -1.68 -36.26 6.65
CA ASN A 62 -1.17 -35.30 7.62
C ASN A 62 -0.71 -34.10 6.80
N ILE A 63 -1.64 -33.19 6.50
CA ILE A 63 -1.31 -31.87 5.97
C ILE A 63 -0.49 -31.24 7.08
N GLU A 64 0.81 -31.39 6.97
CA GLU A 64 1.73 -30.79 7.90
C GLU A 64 1.65 -29.28 7.67
N TYR A 65 1.47 -28.53 8.75
CA TYR A 65 1.39 -27.08 8.71
C TYR A 65 2.65 -26.50 9.35
N GLU A 66 3.08 -25.34 8.86
CA GLU A 66 4.12 -24.55 9.51
C GLU A 66 3.50 -23.30 10.16
N VAL A 67 4.03 -22.88 11.31
CA VAL A 67 3.58 -21.66 11.99
C VAL A 67 4.69 -20.62 11.92
N LYS A 68 4.37 -19.43 11.39
CA LYS A 68 5.28 -18.28 11.31
C LYS A 68 4.56 -17.04 11.82
N SER A 69 5.19 -16.36 12.77
CA SER A 69 4.69 -15.11 13.38
C SER A 69 3.19 -15.12 13.75
N GLY A 70 2.73 -16.24 14.33
CA GLY A 70 1.35 -16.40 14.80
C GLY A 70 0.34 -16.88 13.75
N TYR A 71 0.77 -17.03 12.49
CA TYR A 71 -0.05 -17.53 11.40
C TYR A 71 0.30 -18.97 11.04
N LYS A 72 -0.70 -19.74 10.62
CA LYS A 72 -0.58 -21.15 10.23
C LYS A 72 -0.64 -21.25 8.70
N TYR A 73 0.37 -21.88 8.10
CA TYR A 73 0.53 -22.07 6.66
C TYR A 73 0.57 -23.54 6.29
N LYS A 74 0.22 -23.86 5.03
CA LYS A 74 0.56 -25.18 4.47
C LYS A 74 2.08 -25.34 4.47
N LYS A 75 2.60 -26.49 4.92
CA LYS A 75 4.04 -26.75 4.91
C LYS A 75 4.58 -26.69 3.47
N SER A 76 5.73 -26.04 3.33
CA SER A 76 6.41 -25.94 2.05
C SER A 76 6.84 -27.31 1.55
N ASN A 77 6.73 -27.52 0.24
CA ASN A 77 7.28 -28.65 -0.49
C ASN A 77 8.71 -28.39 -1.01
N GLY A 78 9.35 -27.29 -0.59
CA GLY A 78 10.68 -26.89 -1.05
C GLY A 78 10.67 -26.00 -2.30
N GLU A 79 9.51 -25.52 -2.74
CA GLU A 79 9.42 -24.52 -3.81
C GLU A 79 10.10 -23.21 -3.40
N SER A 80 10.93 -22.68 -4.31
CA SER A 80 11.59 -21.39 -4.18
C SER A 80 10.65 -20.24 -4.53
N SER A 81 10.99 -19.03 -4.04
CA SER A 81 10.33 -17.79 -4.44
C SER A 81 10.37 -17.61 -5.97
N THR A 82 9.26 -17.17 -6.52
CA THR A 82 9.04 -16.84 -7.94
C THR A 82 8.95 -15.35 -8.19
N PHE A 83 8.89 -14.55 -7.11
CA PHE A 83 8.80 -13.10 -7.22
C PHE A 83 10.04 -12.52 -7.91
N THR A 84 9.80 -11.61 -8.85
CA THR A 84 10.84 -10.85 -9.54
C THR A 84 10.48 -9.37 -9.54
N LEU A 85 11.40 -8.55 -9.02
CA LEU A 85 11.33 -7.10 -9.10
C LEU A 85 11.52 -6.64 -10.55
N ARG A 86 10.59 -5.83 -11.05
CA ARG A 86 10.59 -5.33 -12.43
C ARG A 86 9.77 -4.05 -12.57
N ASN A 87 10.07 -3.22 -13.56
CA ASN A 87 9.20 -2.14 -13.99
C ASN A 87 7.87 -2.72 -14.52
N LEU A 88 6.74 -2.25 -13.97
CA LEU A 88 5.39 -2.70 -14.34
C LEU A 88 4.75 -1.88 -15.48
N GLY A 89 5.44 -0.86 -16.00
CA GLY A 89 4.96 -0.06 -17.12
C GLY A 89 4.00 1.08 -16.72
N TYR A 90 3.85 1.39 -15.43
CA TYR A 90 2.89 2.40 -14.98
C TYR A 90 3.18 3.80 -15.52
N ALA A 91 4.46 4.19 -15.60
CA ALA A 91 4.85 5.48 -16.16
C ALA A 91 4.55 5.52 -17.67
N GLU A 92 4.99 4.48 -18.38
CA GLU A 92 4.85 4.34 -19.82
C GLU A 92 3.36 4.35 -20.23
N ASN A 93 2.52 3.61 -19.51
CA ASN A 93 1.08 3.55 -19.75
C ASN A 93 0.39 4.89 -19.50
N LEU A 94 0.81 5.62 -18.45
CA LEU A 94 0.26 6.94 -18.14
C LEU A 94 0.68 7.98 -19.19
N ILE A 95 1.96 8.04 -19.56
CA ILE A 95 2.49 9.01 -20.53
C ILE A 95 1.95 8.76 -21.95
N SER A 96 1.73 7.50 -22.31
CA SER A 96 1.11 7.12 -23.59
C SER A 96 -0.42 7.29 -23.61
N ASN A 97 -1.04 7.74 -22.51
CA ASN A 97 -2.49 7.85 -22.33
C ASN A 97 -3.24 6.51 -22.50
N LEU A 98 -2.57 5.38 -22.31
CA LEU A 98 -3.22 4.06 -22.28
C LEU A 98 -4.07 3.87 -21.02
N VAL A 99 -3.63 4.48 -19.92
CA VAL A 99 -4.34 4.48 -18.63
C VAL A 99 -4.48 5.93 -18.18
N SER A 100 -5.66 6.31 -17.68
CA SER A 100 -5.85 7.63 -17.12
C SER A 100 -5.35 7.73 -15.68
N TYR A 101 -5.19 8.96 -15.21
CA TYR A 101 -4.83 9.24 -13.83
C TYR A 101 -5.85 8.68 -12.82
N GLU A 102 -7.14 8.77 -13.13
CA GLU A 102 -8.21 8.24 -12.27
C GLU A 102 -8.24 6.71 -12.28
N ASP A 103 -7.89 6.08 -13.40
CA ASP A 103 -7.76 4.63 -13.47
C ASP A 103 -6.62 4.13 -12.56
N LEU A 104 -5.47 4.80 -12.57
CA LEU A 104 -4.36 4.45 -11.67
C LEU A 104 -4.70 4.66 -10.19
N ARG A 105 -5.47 5.72 -9.85
CA ARG A 105 -5.97 5.92 -8.48
C ARG A 105 -6.89 4.78 -8.05
N LYS A 106 -7.78 4.36 -8.94
CA LYS A 106 -8.70 3.24 -8.67
C LYS A 106 -7.92 1.93 -8.50
N GLU A 107 -7.01 1.62 -9.42
CA GLU A 107 -6.15 0.43 -9.35
C GLU A 107 -5.34 0.43 -8.05
N TYR A 108 -4.76 1.57 -7.68
CA TYR A 108 -4.06 1.75 -6.42
C TYR A 108 -4.93 1.33 -5.23
N CYS A 109 -6.15 1.86 -5.11
CA CYS A 109 -7.05 1.49 -4.02
C CYS A 109 -7.44 0.01 -4.04
N GLU A 110 -7.65 -0.58 -5.22
CA GLU A 110 -7.93 -2.01 -5.35
C GLU A 110 -6.76 -2.85 -4.82
N ILE A 111 -5.53 -2.51 -5.19
CA ILE A 111 -4.33 -3.20 -4.70
C ILE A 111 -4.18 -3.03 -3.19
N VAL A 112 -4.44 -1.83 -2.64
CA VAL A 112 -4.42 -1.58 -1.20
C VAL A 112 -5.44 -2.46 -0.49
N ASN A 113 -6.68 -2.56 -1.00
CA ASN A 113 -7.72 -3.41 -0.42
C ASN A 113 -7.39 -4.91 -0.53
N GLU A 114 -6.65 -5.33 -1.54
CA GLU A 114 -6.17 -6.71 -1.67
C GLU A 114 -5.03 -7.03 -0.70
N ILE A 115 -3.99 -6.19 -0.63
CA ILE A 115 -2.80 -6.50 0.17
C ILE A 115 -3.11 -6.56 1.67
N VAL A 116 -4.05 -5.75 2.17
CA VAL A 116 -4.42 -5.75 3.60
C VAL A 116 -5.16 -7.02 4.04
N LYS A 117 -5.68 -7.82 3.10
CA LYS A 117 -6.31 -9.11 3.42
C LYS A 117 -5.33 -10.10 4.07
N VAL A 118 -4.03 -9.90 3.86
CA VAL A 118 -2.97 -10.69 4.48
C VAL A 118 -3.07 -10.69 6.01
N ASP A 119 -3.54 -9.60 6.62
CA ASP A 119 -3.68 -9.49 8.07
C ASP A 119 -4.80 -10.39 8.61
N ASN A 120 -5.77 -10.72 7.75
CA ASN A 120 -6.84 -11.68 8.02
C ASN A 120 -6.48 -13.12 7.64
N GLY A 121 -5.22 -13.40 7.31
CA GLY A 121 -4.77 -14.74 6.94
C GLY A 121 -5.19 -15.18 5.54
N ILE A 122 -5.40 -14.23 4.62
CA ILE A 122 -5.80 -14.49 3.23
C ILE A 122 -4.67 -14.05 2.30
N MET A 123 -4.30 -14.90 1.35
CA MET A 123 -3.24 -14.58 0.38
C MET A 123 -3.70 -13.47 -0.59
N PRO A 124 -2.97 -12.35 -0.70
CA PRO A 124 -3.32 -11.25 -1.60
C PRO A 124 -3.58 -11.70 -3.05
N GLY A 125 -4.59 -11.13 -3.69
CA GLY A 125 -4.99 -11.47 -5.06
C GLY A 125 -5.77 -12.79 -5.18
N THR A 126 -6.11 -13.44 -4.06
CA THR A 126 -6.91 -14.67 -4.05
C THR A 126 -7.91 -14.70 -2.89
N THR A 127 -8.72 -15.75 -2.84
CA THR A 127 -9.61 -16.07 -1.70
C THR A 127 -9.05 -17.19 -0.81
N LYS A 128 -7.83 -17.68 -1.09
CA LYS A 128 -7.22 -18.79 -0.35
C LYS A 128 -6.72 -18.30 1.00
N SER A 129 -7.04 -19.07 2.04
CA SER A 129 -6.49 -18.87 3.38
C SER A 129 -5.04 -19.35 3.47
N PHE A 130 -4.29 -18.88 4.45
CA PHE A 130 -2.91 -19.31 4.68
C PHE A 130 -2.80 -20.82 4.92
N GLU A 131 -3.80 -21.47 5.51
CA GLU A 131 -3.80 -22.92 5.70
C GLU A 131 -3.82 -23.71 4.38
N GLU A 132 -4.18 -23.07 3.26
CA GLU A 132 -4.26 -23.69 1.93
C GLU A 132 -3.02 -23.42 1.06
N VAL A 133 -2.14 -22.51 1.47
CA VAL A 133 -0.99 -22.03 0.69
C VAL A 133 0.29 -22.02 1.52
N THR A 134 1.44 -22.04 0.85
CA THR A 134 2.73 -21.98 1.56
C THR A 134 3.06 -20.55 1.95
N TYR A 135 3.91 -20.38 2.96
CA TYR A 135 4.44 -19.06 3.31
C TYR A 135 5.08 -18.36 2.11
N THR A 136 5.89 -19.08 1.32
CA THR A 136 6.56 -18.54 0.13
C THR A 136 5.57 -17.98 -0.89
N GLN A 137 4.42 -18.64 -1.10
CA GLN A 137 3.38 -18.14 -2.00
C GLN A 137 2.74 -16.85 -1.48
N VAL A 138 2.49 -16.75 -0.17
CA VAL A 138 1.98 -15.54 0.47
C VAL A 138 3.00 -14.41 0.39
N ASP A 139 4.28 -14.71 0.64
CA ASP A 139 5.40 -13.78 0.58
C ASP A 139 5.56 -13.20 -0.84
N ASP A 140 5.57 -14.05 -1.86
CA ASP A 140 5.63 -13.64 -3.26
C ASP A 140 4.44 -12.76 -3.65
N ALA A 141 3.23 -13.18 -3.32
CA ALA A 141 2.01 -12.42 -3.60
C ALA A 141 2.03 -11.06 -2.90
N TYR A 142 2.48 -11.02 -1.63
CA TYR A 142 2.61 -9.78 -0.88
C TYR A 142 3.60 -8.82 -1.54
N ARG A 143 4.79 -9.33 -1.91
CA ARG A 143 5.83 -8.55 -2.60
C ARG A 143 5.35 -8.01 -3.94
N GLU A 144 4.55 -8.79 -4.68
CA GLU A 144 3.96 -8.33 -5.94
C GLU A 144 2.99 -7.15 -5.74
N HIS A 145 2.09 -7.24 -4.76
CA HIS A 145 1.15 -6.15 -4.48
C HIS A 145 1.87 -4.92 -3.91
N LEU A 146 2.88 -5.13 -3.06
CA LEU A 146 3.70 -4.05 -2.51
C LEU A 146 4.50 -3.35 -3.63
N GLN A 147 5.02 -4.10 -4.60
CA GLN A 147 5.67 -3.53 -5.78
C GLN A 147 4.71 -2.64 -6.57
N LYS A 148 3.48 -3.09 -6.82
CA LYS A 148 2.46 -2.30 -7.53
C LYS A 148 2.15 -0.99 -6.81
N ILE A 149 1.83 -1.06 -5.51
CA ILE A 149 1.61 0.11 -4.64
C ILE A 149 2.79 1.08 -4.72
N THR A 150 4.00 0.54 -4.62
CA THR A 150 5.21 1.35 -4.53
C THR A 150 5.51 2.04 -5.87
N GLN A 151 5.41 1.34 -7.00
CA GLN A 151 5.68 1.93 -8.31
C GLN A 151 4.62 2.97 -8.70
N ILE A 152 3.34 2.75 -8.39
CA ILE A 152 2.31 3.78 -8.62
C ILE A 152 2.62 5.04 -7.80
N ARG A 153 2.98 4.90 -6.51
CA ARG A 153 3.46 6.03 -5.69
C ARG A 153 4.64 6.72 -6.34
N GLN A 154 5.67 5.97 -6.72
CA GLN A 154 6.88 6.50 -7.37
C GLN A 154 6.56 7.34 -8.61
N VAL A 155 5.64 6.89 -9.47
CA VAL A 155 5.19 7.64 -10.66
C VAL A 155 4.54 8.96 -10.25
N PHE A 156 3.59 8.92 -9.30
CA PHE A 156 2.88 10.11 -8.86
C PHE A 156 3.79 11.11 -8.14
N ASP A 157 4.66 10.63 -7.25
CA ASP A 157 5.63 11.44 -6.52
C ASP A 157 6.56 12.18 -7.49
N THR A 158 6.99 11.49 -8.56
CA THR A 158 7.87 12.08 -9.59
C THR A 158 7.14 13.12 -10.45
N ILE A 159 5.89 12.88 -10.84
CA ILE A 159 5.12 13.78 -11.71
C ILE A 159 4.63 15.02 -10.95
N TYR A 160 4.11 14.83 -9.73
CA TYR A 160 3.39 15.86 -8.99
C TYR A 160 4.21 16.46 -7.84
N GLY A 161 5.33 15.85 -7.46
CA GLY A 161 6.21 16.35 -6.40
C GLY A 161 5.59 16.37 -5.01
N ASN A 162 4.47 15.66 -4.81
CA ASN A 162 3.74 15.60 -3.54
C ASN A 162 3.32 14.17 -3.22
N ASP A 163 4.00 13.59 -2.23
CA ASP A 163 3.83 12.22 -1.75
C ASP A 163 2.39 11.86 -1.34
N ASN A 164 1.57 12.86 -1.00
CA ASN A 164 0.20 12.65 -0.53
C ASN A 164 -0.87 12.87 -1.62
N ALA A 165 -0.50 13.35 -2.81
CA ALA A 165 -1.47 13.70 -3.85
C ALA A 165 -2.22 12.49 -4.42
N LEU A 166 -1.51 11.34 -4.52
CA LEU A 166 -2.11 10.07 -4.90
C LEU A 166 -3.17 9.64 -3.89
N GLU A 167 -2.76 9.42 -2.63
CA GLU A 167 -3.63 8.83 -1.61
C GLU A 167 -4.80 9.76 -1.21
N THR A 168 -4.53 11.07 -1.10
CA THR A 168 -5.58 12.05 -0.81
C THR A 168 -6.61 12.10 -1.93
N GLY A 169 -6.14 12.09 -3.18
CA GLY A 169 -7.01 12.12 -4.34
C GLY A 169 -7.76 10.81 -4.59
N ALA A 170 -7.15 9.67 -4.26
CA ALA A 170 -7.76 8.35 -4.36
C ALA A 170 -8.70 8.04 -3.19
N GLY A 171 -8.53 8.70 -2.04
CA GLY A 171 -9.31 8.45 -0.82
C GLY A 171 -8.92 7.15 -0.09
N CYS A 172 -7.77 6.55 -0.43
CA CYS A 172 -7.27 5.31 0.13
C CYS A 172 -5.79 5.43 0.48
N TYR A 173 -5.38 4.78 1.57
CA TYR A 173 -4.06 4.95 2.15
C TYR A 173 -3.47 3.61 2.52
N TYR A 174 -2.24 3.33 2.08
CA TYR A 174 -1.52 2.14 2.50
C TYR A 174 -0.50 2.44 3.59
N LYS A 175 -0.82 1.99 4.81
CA LYS A 175 -0.02 2.26 6.02
C LYS A 175 0.86 1.06 6.44
N GLY A 176 1.00 0.06 5.57
CA GLY A 176 1.61 -1.23 5.91
C GLY A 176 0.58 -2.23 6.47
N THR A 177 1.05 -3.45 6.73
CA THR A 177 0.24 -4.56 7.26
C THR A 177 0.93 -5.17 8.48
N TYR A 178 0.15 -5.71 9.41
CA TYR A 178 0.69 -6.42 10.58
C TYR A 178 1.53 -7.62 10.16
N TRP A 179 1.08 -8.37 9.15
CA TRP A 179 1.79 -9.51 8.60
C TRP A 179 3.22 -9.15 8.16
N ASN A 180 3.39 -8.03 7.44
CA ASN A 180 4.73 -7.61 7.01
C ASN A 180 5.62 -7.24 8.19
N ASN A 181 5.09 -6.46 9.13
CA ASN A 181 5.83 -6.06 10.33
C ASN A 181 6.30 -7.27 11.16
N ALA A 182 5.52 -8.35 11.15
CA ALA A 182 5.79 -9.55 11.92
C ALA A 182 6.67 -10.59 11.21
N ASN A 183 6.77 -10.58 9.87
CA ASN A 183 7.45 -11.65 9.12
C ASN A 183 8.71 -11.19 8.36
N SER A 184 8.61 -10.19 7.49
CA SER A 184 9.68 -9.84 6.53
C SER A 184 10.16 -8.38 6.63
N GLN A 185 9.39 -7.50 7.28
CA GLN A 185 9.65 -6.06 7.45
C GLN A 185 10.14 -5.36 6.16
N TYR A 186 9.40 -5.53 5.08
CA TYR A 186 9.66 -4.86 3.81
C TYR A 186 9.55 -3.34 3.92
N LYS A 187 10.51 -2.65 3.31
CA LYS A 187 10.48 -1.19 3.13
C LYS A 187 10.04 -0.87 1.71
N ALA A 188 9.09 0.05 1.54
CA ALA A 188 8.57 0.43 0.22
C ALA A 188 9.69 0.79 -0.78
N LYS A 189 10.71 1.56 -0.36
CA LYS A 189 11.85 1.93 -1.22
C LYS A 189 12.59 0.75 -1.86
N GLN A 190 12.51 -0.46 -1.30
CA GLN A 190 13.12 -1.67 -1.89
C GLN A 190 12.46 -2.09 -3.21
N PHE A 191 11.26 -1.59 -3.51
CA PHE A 191 10.50 -1.90 -4.71
C PHE A 191 10.47 -0.75 -5.72
N TYR A 192 11.24 0.32 -5.48
CA TYR A 192 11.46 1.36 -6.49
C TYR A 192 12.29 0.80 -7.64
N ASP A 193 11.92 1.23 -8.85
CA ASP A 193 12.66 0.93 -10.05
C ASP A 193 13.22 2.25 -10.61
N SER A 194 14.55 2.33 -10.75
CA SER A 194 15.21 3.54 -11.27
C SER A 194 14.86 3.84 -12.73
N SER A 195 14.46 2.83 -13.50
CA SER A 195 14.04 3.01 -14.90
C SER A 195 12.78 3.86 -15.03
N ILE A 196 11.88 3.81 -14.04
CA ILE A 196 10.67 4.64 -13.98
C ILE A 196 11.03 6.13 -13.90
N ILE A 197 11.93 6.49 -12.98
CA ILE A 197 12.37 7.89 -12.82
C ILE A 197 13.12 8.34 -14.08
N LYS A 198 14.01 7.50 -14.62
CA LYS A 198 14.74 7.81 -15.85
C LYS A 198 13.80 8.06 -17.02
N TYR A 199 12.77 7.22 -17.18
CA TYR A 199 11.75 7.38 -18.22
C TYR A 199 11.00 8.70 -18.04
N LEU A 200 10.44 8.95 -16.84
CA LEU A 200 9.70 10.18 -16.55
C LEU A 200 10.53 11.45 -16.76
N ASN A 201 11.81 11.44 -16.36
CA ASN A 201 12.75 12.54 -16.59
C ASN A 201 12.98 12.81 -18.07
N ASN A 202 13.16 11.77 -18.89
CA ASN A 202 13.28 11.89 -20.34
C ASN A 202 12.01 12.45 -21.00
N HIS A 203 10.86 12.37 -20.32
CA HIS A 203 9.58 12.92 -20.74
C HIS A 203 9.23 14.26 -20.08
N GLY A 204 10.19 14.89 -19.39
CA GLY A 204 10.05 16.25 -18.85
C GLY A 204 9.41 16.35 -17.45
N TYR A 205 9.25 15.22 -16.75
CA TYR A 205 8.80 15.19 -15.34
C TYR A 205 9.99 15.10 -14.39
N GLY A 206 9.82 15.42 -13.11
CA GLY A 206 10.88 15.22 -12.09
C GLY A 206 12.13 16.10 -12.19
N ILE A 207 12.35 16.83 -13.29
CA ILE A 207 13.48 17.77 -13.41
C ILE A 207 13.16 19.04 -12.60
N LYS A 208 13.68 19.11 -11.37
CA LYS A 208 13.87 20.37 -10.67
C LYS A 208 15.04 21.09 -11.34
N ASN A 209 14.77 21.85 -12.40
CA ASN A 209 15.71 22.86 -12.85
C ASN A 209 15.90 23.83 -11.68
N ASN A 210 17.12 23.97 -11.16
CA ASN A 210 17.52 24.99 -10.20
C ASN A 210 17.54 26.41 -10.84
N ALA A 211 16.52 26.73 -11.62
CA ALA A 211 16.25 28.06 -12.14
C ALA A 211 14.74 28.22 -12.19
N SER A 212 14.19 28.89 -11.16
CA SER A 212 12.86 29.51 -11.08
C SER A 212 11.94 29.25 -12.29
N SER A 213 11.12 28.21 -12.23
CA SER A 213 10.04 28.04 -13.20
C SER A 213 8.81 27.38 -12.56
N THR A 214 7.74 28.16 -12.50
CA THR A 214 6.37 27.77 -12.18
C THR A 214 5.92 26.54 -12.98
N PRO A 215 5.01 25.69 -12.44
CA PRO A 215 4.55 24.49 -13.13
C PRO A 215 3.83 24.86 -14.43
N LYS A 216 4.41 24.51 -15.58
CA LYS A 216 3.71 24.65 -16.87
C LYS A 216 2.71 23.51 -17.01
N ARG A 217 1.47 23.76 -16.56
CA ARG A 217 0.28 23.07 -17.08
C ARG A 217 0.20 23.39 -18.57
N LYS A 218 0.24 22.37 -19.44
CA LYS A 218 -0.13 22.55 -20.85
C LYS A 218 -1.65 22.81 -20.87
N GLU A 219 -2.04 24.07 -20.95
CA GLU A 219 -3.35 24.43 -21.49
C GLU A 219 -3.29 24.30 -23.02
N GLU A 220 -4.18 23.49 -23.57
CA GLU A 220 -4.49 23.51 -24.99
C GLU A 220 -5.03 24.90 -25.35
N ASN A 221 -4.35 25.61 -26.24
CA ASN A 221 -4.96 26.71 -26.98
C ASN A 221 -4.79 26.47 -28.48
N SER A 222 -5.90 26.11 -29.11
CA SER A 222 -6.19 26.39 -30.52
C SER A 222 -6.12 27.91 -30.73
N ASN A 223 -5.30 28.38 -31.66
CA ASN A 223 -5.66 29.37 -32.70
C ASN A 223 -4.43 29.88 -33.47
N ASN A 224 -4.70 30.24 -34.72
CA ASN A 224 -3.78 30.57 -35.81
C ASN A 224 -3.01 31.90 -35.61
N GLU A 225 -1.77 32.00 -36.11
CA GLU A 225 -1.34 32.88 -37.22
C GLU A 225 0.20 33.09 -37.30
N VAL A 226 0.71 32.86 -38.52
CA VAL A 226 1.69 33.64 -39.30
C VAL A 226 3.17 33.78 -38.86
N GLN A 227 4.02 33.48 -39.85
CA GLN A 227 5.48 33.58 -39.97
C GLN A 227 6.13 34.92 -39.60
N THR A 228 7.39 34.86 -39.16
CA THR A 228 8.51 35.56 -39.84
C THR A 228 9.86 34.94 -39.49
N ASP A 229 10.69 34.79 -40.52
CA ASP A 229 12.08 34.35 -40.51
C ASP A 229 13.00 35.30 -39.72
N GLU A 230 14.07 34.78 -39.12
CA GLU A 230 15.46 35.26 -39.33
C GLU A 230 16.50 34.45 -38.50
N GLY A 231 17.34 33.72 -39.22
CA GLY A 231 18.80 33.87 -39.13
C GLY A 231 19.56 33.57 -37.81
N LYS A 232 20.23 32.40 -37.82
CA LYS A 232 21.69 32.25 -37.60
C LYS A 232 22.24 32.24 -36.16
N THR A 233 22.52 31.02 -35.71
CA THR A 233 23.79 30.48 -35.18
C THR A 233 24.68 31.35 -34.29
N ILE A 234 24.83 30.95 -33.02
CA ILE A 234 26.01 31.18 -32.14
C ILE A 234 26.13 29.90 -31.28
N ASP A 235 26.96 28.95 -31.69
CA ASP A 235 28.37 28.71 -31.31
C ASP A 235 28.55 28.24 -29.85
N ASN A 236 28.81 26.94 -29.74
CA ASN A 236 29.21 26.25 -28.51
C ASN A 236 30.72 26.45 -28.34
N SER A 237 31.14 27.17 -27.32
CA SER A 237 32.48 27.02 -26.76
C SER A 237 32.38 26.91 -25.24
N GLU A 238 32.80 25.73 -24.79
CA GLU A 238 33.56 25.41 -23.57
C GLU A 238 33.44 26.33 -22.36
N ILE A 239 33.26 25.74 -21.17
CA ILE A 239 34.25 25.82 -20.08
C ILE A 239 33.81 24.98 -18.85
N GLU A 240 34.72 24.05 -18.54
CA GLU A 240 35.23 23.63 -17.23
C GLU A 240 34.36 22.87 -16.20
N ASN A 241 34.90 21.69 -15.88
CA ASN A 241 34.75 20.97 -14.62
C ASN A 241 35.03 21.87 -13.41
N SER A 242 34.19 21.76 -12.38
CA SER A 242 34.63 21.89 -11.00
C SER A 242 33.85 20.90 -10.13
N ASP A 243 34.62 20.11 -9.38
CA ASP A 243 34.21 19.23 -8.30
C ASP A 243 33.65 20.02 -7.10
N GLU A 244 33.14 19.29 -6.09
CA GLU A 244 32.64 19.68 -4.75
C GLU A 244 31.11 19.60 -4.60
N ASP A 245 30.51 19.13 -3.51
CA ASP A 245 30.89 18.37 -2.31
C ASP A 245 29.55 17.93 -1.66
N TYR A 246 29.57 16.86 -0.89
CA TYR A 246 28.45 16.33 -0.10
C TYR A 246 27.91 17.38 0.87
N THR A 247 26.58 17.46 1.04
CA THR A 247 26.00 17.68 2.38
C THR A 247 24.67 16.96 2.58
N GLU A 248 24.70 16.15 3.63
CA GLU A 248 23.65 15.44 4.36
C GLU A 248 22.78 16.42 5.14
N TYR A 249 21.45 16.21 5.19
CA TYR A 249 20.61 16.84 6.21
C TYR A 249 19.61 15.84 6.81
N TYR A 250 19.69 15.81 8.15
CA TYR A 250 18.96 15.03 9.15
C TYR A 250 17.43 15.08 9.06
#